data_AF-A0A223HZ86-F1
#
_entry.id   AF-A0A223HZ86-F1
#
_cell.length_a   1.000
_cell.length_b   1.000
_cell.length_c   1.000
_cell.angle_alpha   90.00
_cell.angle_beta   90.00
_cell.angle_gamma   90.00
#
_symmetry.space_group_name_H-M   'P 1'
#
loop_
_entity.id
_entity.type
_entity.pdbx_description
1 polymer ?
#
loop_
_entity_poly.entity_id
_entity_poly.type
_entity_poly.pdbx_seq_one_letter_code
_entity_poly.pdbx_strand_id
1 'polypeptide(L)' 'MKVAIVKTVITREKLMAGEFTPDSEEIIGYEEVEEEEFYKPLAELLYKRIKEMYEEERQVENNVGRIQTNQK' A
#
# COMPACT_ATOMS: atom_id res chain seq x y z
N MET A 1 -5.19 -7.03 -17.92
CA MET A 1 -6.42 -7.77 -17.48
C MET A 1 -7.44 -6.73 -17.04
N LYS A 2 -8.76 -7.00 -17.14
CA LYS A 2 -9.76 -6.05 -16.63
C LYS A 2 -10.12 -6.38 -15.18
N VAL A 3 -10.26 -5.34 -14.36
CA VAL A 3 -10.66 -5.43 -12.95
C VAL A 3 -11.81 -4.48 -12.68
N ALA A 4 -12.71 -4.88 -11.78
CA ALA A 4 -13.82 -4.04 -11.35
C ALA A 4 -13.44 -3.28 -10.08
N ILE A 5 -13.52 -1.94 -10.14
CA ILE A 5 -13.45 -1.09 -8.95
C ILE A 5 -14.87 -0.92 -8.43
N VAL A 6 -15.14 -1.48 -7.25
CA VAL A 6 -16.43 -1.39 -6.60
C VAL A 6 -16.51 -0.12 -5.77
N LYS A 7 -17.51 0.72 -6.05
CA LYS A 7 -17.84 1.89 -5.25
C LYS A 7 -18.87 1.49 -4.21
N THR A 8 -18.57 1.71 -2.94
CA THR A 8 -19.43 1.27 -1.83
C THR A 8 -19.47 2.29 -0.69
N VAL A 9 -20.49 2.20 0.16
CA VAL A 9 -20.59 2.92 1.43
C VAL A 9 -20.48 1.89 2.55
N ILE A 10 -19.40 1.96 3.35
CA ILE A 10 -19.21 1.09 4.51
C ILE A 10 -19.79 1.74 5.77
N THR A 11 -20.53 0.98 6.57
CA THR A 11 -20.96 1.45 7.90
C THR A 11 -19.79 1.68 8.84
N ARG A 12 -19.99 2.59 9.81
CA ARG A 12 -18.96 2.86 10.81
C ARG A 12 -18.67 1.64 11.69
N GLU A 13 -19.68 0.84 12.05
CA GLU A 13 -19.45 -0.38 12.83
C GLU A 13 -18.52 -1.35 12.10
N LYS A 14 -18.77 -1.62 10.80
CA LYS A 14 -17.91 -2.50 9.99
C LYS A 14 -16.47 -1.98 9.89
N LEU A 15 -16.32 -0.67 9.69
CA LEU A 15 -15.01 -0.02 9.65
C LEU A 15 -14.23 -0.24 10.96
N MET A 16 -14.91 -0.14 12.11
CA MET A 16 -14.29 -0.38 13.43
C MET A 16 -14.02 -1.85 13.72
N ALA A 17 -14.79 -2.76 13.13
CA ALA A 17 -14.58 -4.20 13.21
C ALA A 17 -13.49 -4.71 12.24
N GLY A 18 -13.02 -3.87 11.30
CA GLY A 18 -12.06 -4.28 10.26
C GLY A 18 -12.71 -5.11 9.14
N GLU A 19 -14.02 -5.03 8.99
CA GLU A 19 -14.79 -5.75 7.97
C GLU A 19 -14.95 -4.89 6.73
N PHE A 20 -14.09 -5.09 5.72
CA PHE A 20 -14.06 -4.25 4.51
C PHE A 20 -14.85 -4.80 3.33
N THR A 21 -15.44 -5.98 3.47
CA THR A 21 -16.29 -6.57 2.42
C THR A 21 -17.66 -5.92 2.46
N PRO A 22 -18.08 -5.23 1.38
CA PRO A 22 -19.38 -4.60 1.35
C PRO A 22 -20.49 -5.63 1.15
N ASP A 23 -21.63 -5.40 1.80
CA ASP A 23 -22.87 -6.10 1.46
C ASP A 23 -23.38 -5.61 0.10
N SER A 24 -24.24 -6.40 -0.55
CA SER A 24 -24.81 -6.02 -1.85
C SER A 24 -25.57 -4.69 -1.82
N GLU A 25 -26.19 -4.35 -0.68
CA GLU A 25 -26.92 -3.11 -0.46
C GLU A 25 -25.99 -1.90 -0.28
N GLU A 26 -24.74 -2.13 0.14
CA GLU A 26 -23.72 -1.11 0.33
C GLU A 26 -23.02 -0.75 -1.00
N ILE A 27 -23.17 -1.58 -2.05
CA ILE A 27 -22.56 -1.35 -3.36
C ILE A 27 -23.40 -0.32 -4.14
N ILE A 28 -22.80 0.84 -4.42
CA ILE A 28 -23.44 1.93 -5.15
C ILE A 28 -23.03 2.00 -6.63
N GLY A 29 -22.07 1.17 -7.05
CA GLY A 29 -21.70 1.02 -8.45
C GLY A 29 -20.38 0.28 -8.64
N TYR A 30 -20.03 0.04 -9.90
CA TYR A 30 -18.74 -0.49 -10.29
C TYR A 30 -18.27 0.13 -11.60
N GLU A 31 -16.96 0.16 -11.78
CA GLU A 31 -16.30 0.55 -13.01
C GLU A 31 -15.31 -0.54 -13.42
N GLU A 32 -15.34 -0.97 -14.68
CA GLU A 32 -14.33 -1.86 -15.23
C GLU A 32 -13.17 -1.04 -15.77
N VAL A 33 -11.97 -1.27 -15.25
CA VAL A 33 -10.75 -0.62 -15.68
C VAL A 33 -9.73 -1.63 -16.20
N GLU A 34 -8.81 -1.16 -17.04
CA GLU A 34 -7.60 -1.92 -17.34
C GLU A 34 -6.68 -1.86 -16.10
N GLU A 35 -6.36 -3.03 -15.55
CA GLU A 35 -5.60 -3.17 -14.31
C GLU A 35 -4.20 -2.56 -14.37
N GLU A 36 -3.44 -2.83 -15.44
CA GLU A 36 -2.09 -2.35 -15.61
C GLU A 36 -2.10 -0.83 -15.78
N GLU A 37 -3.01 -0.27 -16.57
CA GLU A 37 -3.13 1.19 -16.71
C GLU A 37 -3.47 1.87 -15.38
N PHE A 38 -4.33 1.25 -14.58
CA PHE A 38 -4.77 1.81 -13.31
C PHE A 38 -3.73 1.67 -12.18
N TYR A 39 -3.17 0.47 -11.98
CA TYR A 39 -2.30 0.18 -10.84
C TYR A 39 -0.82 0.48 -11.07
N LYS A 40 -0.33 0.45 -12.32
CA LYS A 40 1.09 0.69 -12.60
C LYS A 40 1.59 2.04 -12.09
N PRO A 41 0.88 3.17 -12.28
CA PRO A 41 1.32 4.46 -11.74
C PRO A 41 1.41 4.46 -10.20
N LEU A 42 0.47 3.79 -9.52
CA LEU A 42 0.46 3.67 -8.07
C LEU A 42 1.62 2.80 -7.57
N ALA A 43 1.88 1.68 -8.25
CA ALA A 43 2.98 0.80 -7.94
C ALA A 43 4.32 1.51 -8.12
N GLU A 44 4.53 2.25 -9.21
CA GLU A 44 5.76 3.02 -9.45
C GLU A 44 5.99 4.10 -8.39
N LEU A 45 4.93 4.81 -8.00
CA LEU A 45 4.98 5.82 -6.93
C LEU A 45 5.37 5.20 -5.58
N LEU A 46 4.68 4.13 -5.18
CA LEU A 46 4.90 3.45 -3.90
C LEU A 46 6.25 2.74 -3.88
N TYR A 47 6.65 2.11 -4.98
CA TYR A 47 7.93 1.41 -5.09
C TYR A 47 9.11 2.35 -4.82
N LYS A 48 9.07 3.56 -5.38
CA LYS A 48 10.10 4.57 -5.12
C LYS A 48 10.18 4.89 -3.63
N ARG A 49 9.04 5.11 -2.96
CA ARG A 49 8.99 5.43 -1.54
C ARG A 49 9.48 4.29 -0.66
N ILE A 50 9.08 3.06 -0.98
CA ILE A 50 9.50 1.84 -0.27
C ILE A 50 11.01 1.63 -0.43
N LYS A 51 11.54 1.84 -1.65
CA LYS A 51 12.97 1.72 -1.92
C LYS A 51 13.81 2.73 -1.14
N GLU A 52 13.38 3.99 -1.08
CA GLU A 52 14.02 5.04 -0.28
C GLU A 52 14.07 4.63 1.21
N MET A 53 12.97 4.12 1.77
CA MET A 53 12.93 3.66 3.15
C MET A 53 13.93 2.52 3.43
N TYR A 54 14.02 1.52 2.56
CA TYR A 54 15.00 0.44 2.72
C TYR A 54 16.45 0.92 2.55
N GLU A 55 16.70 1.90 1.68
CA GLU A 55 18.04 2.50 1.52
C GLU A 55 18.43 3.32 2.76
N GLU A 56 17.51 4.09 3.34
CA GLU A 56 17.71 4.82 4.59
C GLU A 56 17.98 3.86 5.77
N GLU A 57 17.18 2.79 5.92
CA GLU A 57 17.38 1.76 6.95
C GLU A 57 18.75 1.07 6.80
N ARG A 58 19.14 0.70 5.57
CA ARG A 58 20.48 0.14 5.31
C ARG A 58 21.60 1.11 5.64
N GLN A 59 21.43 2.41 5.40
CA GLN A 59 22.45 3.41 5.73
C GLN A 59 22.61 3.54 7.25
N VAL A 60 21.51 3.47 8.01
CA VAL A 60 21.54 3.47 9.47
C VAL A 60 22.26 2.23 10.01
N GLU A 61 21.92 1.03 9.54
CA GLU A 61 22.60 -0.21 9.96
C GLU A 61 24.11 -0.20 9.67
N ASN A 62 24.49 0.25 8.47
CA ASN A 62 25.91 0.34 8.08
C ASN A 62 26.68 1.38 8.91
N ASN A 63 26.04 2.49 9.30
CA ASN A 63 26.66 3.49 10.16
C ASN A 63 26.83 2.99 11.60
N VAL A 64 25.83 2.28 12.15
CA VAL A 64 25.92 1.68 13.49
C VAL A 64 26.99 0.57 13.54
N GLY A 65 27.05 -0.28 12.51
CA GLY A 65 28.08 -1.32 12.39
C GLY A 65 29.50 -0.75 12.37
N ARG A 66 29.74 0.33 11.63
CA ARG A 66 31.05 1.02 11.55
C ARG A 66 31.46 1.70 12.84
N ILE A 67 30.52 2.29 13.59
CA ILE A 67 30.81 2.91 14.89
C ILE A 67 31.28 1.85 15.89
N GLN A 68 30.67 0.66 15.91
CA GLN A 68 31.11 -0.44 16.79
C GLN A 68 32.46 -1.05 16.38
N THR A 69 32.83 -1.03 15.09
CA THR A 69 34.11 -1.58 14.64
C THR A 69 35.30 -0.69 15.00
N ASN A 70 35.09 0.63 15.08
CA ASN A 70 36.14 1.60 15.41
C ASN A 70 36.40 1.79 16.92
N GLN A 71 35.70 1.03 17.79
CA GLN A 71 35.89 1.07 19.25
C GLN A 71 36.64 -0.15 19.81
N LYS A 72 37.29 -0.96 18.96
CA LYS A 72 38.13 -2.09 19.37
C LYS A 72 39.61 -1.83 19.16
#